data_AF-A0A8D2JPG5-F1
#
_entry.id   AF-A0A8D2JPG5-F1
#
_cell.length_a   1.000
_cell.length_b   1.000
_cell.length_c   1.000
_cell.angle_alpha   90.00
_cell.angle_beta   90.00
_cell.angle_gamma   90.00
#
_symmetry.space_group_name_H-M   'P 1'
#
loop_
_entity.id
_entity.type
_entity.pdbx_description
1 polymer ?
#
loop_
_entity_poly.entity_id
_entity_poly.type
_entity_poly.pdbx_seq_one_letter_code
_entity_poly.pdbx_strand_id
1 'polypeptide(L)'
;MERRARSSSREAPGRGGGPSPKENKRAKGERGGGRGRRDARSERRSPGRAGNTEEPRAPAATVVDVDEVRGSGEEGTEVVALLESERPEEGTKTSGLGACEWLLVLASLLFIILTFPFSIWFCIKVVQEYERVIIFRLGHLLPGRPKGPGLFFFLPCLDTYHKVDLRLQTLEIPFHEVVTKDMFIMEIDAICYYRMENAPLLLSSLAHVSKAVQFLVQTTMKRLLAHRSLTEILLERKSIAQDVKVALDSVTCIWGIKVERTEIKDVRLPAGLQHSLAVEAEAQRQAKVRMIAAEGEKAASESLRMAAEILSGTPAAVQLRYLHTLQSLSTEKPSTVVLPLPFDLLNCLSSPSNRTQGSIPFPNSSKPVEPLNPKKKDSPML
;
A
#
# COMPACT_ATOMS: atom_id res chain seq x y z
N MET A 1 -30.49 55.39 25.83
CA MET A 1 -29.17 55.16 26.46
C MET A 1 -28.64 53.86 25.91
N GLU A 2 -27.94 53.93 24.78
CA GLU A 2 -26.48 53.91 24.63
C GLU A 2 -25.92 52.48 24.51
N ARG A 3 -25.54 52.09 23.28
CA ARG A 3 -24.15 51.90 22.76
C ARG A 3 -23.73 50.42 22.91
N ARG A 4 -22.97 49.75 22.04
CA ARG A 4 -22.09 50.00 20.86
C ARG A 4 -21.87 48.58 20.29
N ALA A 5 -22.04 48.25 19.01
CA ALA A 5 -21.22 48.54 17.84
C ALA A 5 -19.76 47.99 17.88
N ARG A 6 -19.39 47.31 16.76
CA ARG A 6 -18.03 47.11 16.18
C ARG A 6 -17.17 45.99 16.79
N SER A 7 -16.26 45.30 16.09
CA SER A 7 -15.84 45.21 14.68
C SER A 7 -14.71 44.17 14.63
N SER A 8 -14.57 43.47 13.50
CA SER A 8 -13.35 42.74 13.14
C SER A 8 -12.22 43.70 12.73
N SER A 9 -11.03 43.54 13.32
CA SER A 9 -9.69 43.96 12.84
C SER A 9 -8.68 43.03 13.53
N ARG A 10 -7.85 42.22 12.87
CA ARG A 10 -6.67 42.48 12.03
C ARG A 10 -5.47 43.06 12.81
N GLU A 11 -4.51 42.19 13.14
CA GLU A 11 -3.05 42.37 13.37
C GLU A 11 -2.51 41.01 13.86
N ALA A 12 -1.29 40.49 13.63
CA ALA A 12 -0.23 40.55 12.62
C ALA A 12 0.71 39.35 12.99
N PRO A 13 1.47 38.75 12.06
CA PRO A 13 2.33 37.61 12.38
C PRO A 13 3.71 38.08 12.88
N GLY A 14 4.27 37.38 13.86
CA GLY A 14 5.62 37.66 14.38
C GLY A 14 6.36 36.37 14.73
N ARG A 15 7.68 36.40 14.46
CA ARG A 15 8.73 35.38 14.66
C ARG A 15 8.85 34.40 13.48
N GLY A 16 9.93 34.38 12.71
CA GLY A 16 11.33 34.69 13.03
C GLY A 16 12.13 33.41 12.79
N GLY A 17 12.32 33.06 11.51
CA GLY A 17 13.08 31.88 11.08
C GLY A 17 14.58 32.08 11.27
N GLY A 18 15.23 31.05 11.81
CA GLY A 18 16.65 31.03 12.17
C GLY A 18 17.61 31.01 10.97
N PRO A 19 18.92 31.19 11.24
CA PRO A 19 19.93 31.43 10.22
C PRO A 19 20.55 30.15 9.64
N SER A 20 20.80 30.18 8.33
CA SER A 20 21.70 29.26 7.61
C SER A 20 23.16 29.71 7.73
N PRO A 21 24.14 28.81 7.90
CA PRO A 21 25.54 29.17 7.71
C PRO A 21 26.04 28.82 6.29
N LYS A 22 26.75 29.77 5.69
CA LYS A 22 27.66 29.60 4.54
C LYS A 22 29.12 29.65 5.02
N GLU A 23 30.00 29.09 4.19
CA GLU A 23 31.47 29.24 4.13
C GLU A 23 32.32 28.42 5.14
N ASN A 24 33.50 27.85 4.82
CA ASN A 24 34.45 28.12 3.74
C ASN A 24 35.55 27.02 3.61
N LYS A 25 36.18 26.99 2.42
CA LYS A 25 37.62 26.76 2.08
C LYS A 25 38.44 25.50 2.45
N ARG A 26 38.91 24.87 1.35
CA ARG A 26 40.27 24.34 1.01
C ARG A 26 41.43 24.52 2.00
N ALA A 27 42.20 23.44 2.21
CA ALA A 27 43.67 23.30 2.03
C ALA A 27 44.08 21.81 2.22
N LYS A 28 44.63 21.13 1.21
CA LYS A 28 46.07 20.85 0.94
C LYS A 28 46.78 20.02 2.01
N GLY A 29 47.10 18.76 1.68
CA GLY A 29 48.01 17.86 2.40
C GLY A 29 48.73 16.93 1.42
N GLU A 30 50.04 16.83 1.58
CA GLU A 30 51.03 16.31 0.63
C GLU A 30 51.31 14.80 0.73
N ARG A 31 51.80 14.26 -0.41
CA ARG A 31 52.90 13.28 -0.62
C ARG A 31 52.88 11.91 0.07
N GLY A 32 53.16 10.89 -0.73
CA GLY A 32 53.81 9.66 -0.28
C GLY A 32 53.81 8.56 -1.35
N GLY A 33 54.83 8.54 -2.22
CA GLY A 33 55.05 7.47 -3.19
C GLY A 33 55.69 6.22 -2.59
N GLY A 34 55.57 5.09 -3.29
CA GLY A 34 56.27 3.85 -2.93
C GLY A 34 56.01 2.73 -3.94
N ARG A 35 56.91 2.59 -4.91
CA ARG A 35 57.02 1.44 -5.83
C ARG A 35 57.49 0.19 -5.06
N GLY A 36 57.04 -0.99 -5.49
CA GLY A 36 57.97 -2.04 -5.88
C GLY A 36 57.80 -3.45 -5.30
N ARG A 37 57.95 -4.40 -6.23
CA ARG A 37 58.31 -5.84 -6.14
C ARG A 37 57.19 -6.82 -5.80
N ARG A 38 56.77 -7.71 -6.69
CA ARG A 38 57.43 -8.85 -7.41
C ARG A 38 57.77 -10.06 -6.53
N ASP A 39 57.17 -11.17 -6.97
CA ASP A 39 57.72 -12.53 -7.16
C ASP A 39 57.34 -13.67 -6.20
N ALA A 40 56.70 -14.66 -6.85
CA ALA A 40 57.06 -16.08 -6.90
C ALA A 40 56.50 -17.09 -5.88
N ARG A 41 55.71 -18.04 -6.42
CA ARG A 41 55.83 -19.50 -6.24
C ARG A 41 54.95 -20.20 -7.32
N SER A 42 55.47 -20.86 -8.35
CA SER A 42 56.06 -22.23 -8.43
C SER A 42 55.26 -23.27 -7.64
N GLU A 43 54.85 -24.45 -8.11
CA GLU A 43 55.27 -25.27 -9.27
C GLU A 43 54.44 -26.58 -9.27
N ARG A 44 54.27 -27.25 -10.44
CA ARG A 44 54.34 -28.71 -10.74
C ARG A 44 53.39 -29.13 -11.88
N ARG A 45 53.92 -29.36 -13.10
CA ARG A 45 54.31 -30.66 -13.75
C ARG A 45 53.10 -31.52 -14.18
N SER A 46 52.64 -31.52 -15.45
CA SER A 46 53.14 -32.20 -16.70
C SER A 46 52.76 -33.71 -16.81
N PRO A 47 52.76 -34.35 -18.00
CA PRO A 47 51.96 -34.11 -19.22
C PRO A 47 51.27 -35.41 -19.75
N GLY A 48 50.34 -35.31 -20.72
CA GLY A 48 49.67 -36.48 -21.29
C GLY A 48 49.03 -36.29 -22.68
N ARG A 49 49.84 -36.49 -23.72
CA ARG A 49 49.60 -37.02 -25.09
C ARG A 49 48.20 -36.97 -25.76
N ALA A 50 48.15 -36.15 -26.83
CA ALA A 50 47.59 -36.33 -28.18
C ALA A 50 46.27 -37.09 -28.42
N GLY A 51 45.33 -36.37 -29.04
CA GLY A 51 44.24 -36.89 -29.87
C GLY A 51 43.56 -35.75 -30.63
N ASN A 52 43.63 -35.77 -31.96
CA ASN A 52 42.96 -34.83 -32.86
C ASN A 52 41.43 -34.87 -32.67
N THR A 53 40.73 -33.75 -32.92
CA THR A 53 39.53 -33.62 -33.77
C THR A 53 38.81 -32.29 -33.50
N GLU A 54 38.76 -31.47 -34.56
CA GLU A 54 37.75 -30.48 -34.98
C GLU A 54 37.19 -29.42 -34.01
N GLU A 55 37.46 -28.15 -34.35
CA GLU A 55 36.71 -26.95 -33.97
C GLU A 55 35.23 -27.06 -34.41
N PRO A 56 34.30 -26.45 -33.63
CA PRO A 56 33.73 -25.21 -34.16
C PRO A 56 33.65 -24.07 -33.14
N ARG A 57 33.94 -22.87 -33.66
CA ARG A 57 33.87 -21.54 -33.02
C ARG A 57 32.53 -21.28 -32.32
N ALA A 58 32.60 -20.92 -31.04
CA ALA A 58 31.56 -20.16 -30.34
C ALA A 58 31.77 -18.65 -30.59
N PRO A 59 30.74 -17.87 -30.97
CA PRO A 59 30.86 -16.42 -31.04
C PRO A 59 30.89 -15.77 -29.65
N ALA A 60 31.72 -14.75 -29.57
CA ALA A 60 32.14 -14.04 -28.38
C ALA A 60 30.99 -13.42 -27.56
N ALA A 61 31.10 -13.57 -26.25
CA ALA A 61 30.35 -12.84 -25.24
C ALA A 61 30.57 -11.33 -25.42
N THR A 62 29.51 -10.62 -25.79
CA THR A 62 29.43 -9.17 -25.58
C THR A 62 28.89 -8.98 -24.17
N VAL A 63 29.81 -8.74 -23.24
CA VAL A 63 29.49 -8.29 -21.88
C VAL A 63 28.93 -6.89 -22.02
N VAL A 64 27.63 -6.74 -21.77
CA VAL A 64 26.97 -5.44 -21.65
C VAL A 64 27.21 -4.98 -20.23
N ASP A 65 27.99 -3.90 -20.09
CA ASP A 65 28.27 -3.23 -18.83
C ASP A 65 26.96 -2.64 -18.28
N VAL A 66 26.55 -3.09 -17.10
CA VAL A 66 25.37 -2.60 -16.39
C VAL A 66 25.87 -1.68 -15.30
N ASP A 67 26.14 -0.44 -15.64
CA ASP A 67 26.17 0.65 -14.66
C ASP A 67 26.10 2.01 -15.35
N GLU A 68 24.89 2.47 -15.65
CA GLU A 68 24.60 3.90 -15.71
C GLU A 68 23.13 4.15 -15.33
N VAL A 69 22.83 4.04 -14.04
CA VAL A 69 21.62 4.62 -13.44
C VAL A 69 22.03 5.51 -12.28
N ARG A 70 22.22 6.80 -12.54
CA ARG A 70 21.90 7.84 -11.54
C ARG A 70 21.82 9.25 -12.14
N GLY A 71 20.62 9.63 -12.59
CA GLY A 71 20.33 11.03 -12.90
C GLY A 71 18.86 11.32 -13.20
N SER A 72 18.20 11.98 -12.25
CA SER A 72 17.05 12.87 -12.43
C SER A 72 15.68 12.28 -12.79
N GLY A 73 14.68 12.60 -11.95
CA GLY A 73 13.27 12.25 -12.14
C GLY A 73 12.57 13.10 -13.20
N GLU A 74 13.00 12.97 -14.45
CA GLU A 74 12.40 13.63 -15.63
C GLU A 74 11.98 12.64 -16.73
N GLU A 75 12.21 11.34 -16.54
CA GLU A 75 11.96 10.33 -17.60
C GLU A 75 10.47 10.08 -17.86
N GLY A 76 9.59 10.21 -16.85
CA GLY A 76 8.14 9.97 -17.02
C GLY A 76 7.45 10.93 -17.99
N THR A 77 7.99 12.14 -18.16
CA THR A 77 7.53 13.16 -19.11
C THR A 77 8.16 12.99 -20.49
N GLU A 78 9.40 12.50 -20.58
CA GLU A 78 10.07 12.24 -21.85
C GLU A 78 9.53 10.99 -22.55
N VAL A 79 9.15 9.93 -21.82
CA VAL A 79 8.49 8.77 -22.45
C VAL A 79 7.07 9.13 -22.93
N VAL A 80 6.38 10.03 -22.22
CA VAL A 80 5.06 10.53 -22.64
C VAL A 80 5.17 11.51 -23.83
N ALA A 81 6.22 12.33 -23.87
CA ALA A 81 6.50 13.22 -25.00
C ALA A 81 7.01 12.47 -26.25
N LEU A 82 7.77 11.39 -26.07
CA LEU A 82 8.16 10.48 -27.16
C LEU A 82 6.95 9.71 -27.70
N LEU A 83 6.02 9.29 -26.84
CA LEU A 83 4.74 8.68 -27.24
C LEU A 83 3.79 9.67 -27.94
N GLU A 84 3.96 10.98 -27.72
CA GLU A 84 3.18 12.02 -28.42
C GLU A 84 3.79 12.40 -29.79
N SER A 85 5.05 12.00 -30.04
CA SER A 85 5.75 12.20 -31.32
C SER A 85 5.56 11.07 -32.35
N GLU A 86 5.02 9.93 -31.93
CA GLU A 86 4.48 8.88 -32.82
C GLU A 86 2.95 8.90 -32.79
N ARG A 87 2.34 10.04 -33.14
CA ARG A 87 1.10 9.91 -33.92
C ARG A 87 1.52 9.36 -35.27
N PRO A 88 1.11 8.13 -35.67
CA PRO A 88 1.00 7.89 -37.09
C PRO A 88 -0.02 8.93 -37.58
N GLU A 89 0.48 9.97 -38.24
CA GLU A 89 -0.23 10.53 -39.39
C GLU A 89 -0.67 9.29 -40.17
N GLU A 90 -1.93 8.90 -40.00
CA GLU A 90 -2.60 7.93 -40.84
C GLU A 90 -2.61 8.56 -42.22
N GLY A 91 -1.47 8.40 -42.90
CA GLY A 91 -1.36 8.56 -44.32
C GLY A 91 -2.41 7.65 -44.89
N THR A 92 -3.49 8.28 -45.34
CA THR A 92 -4.51 7.75 -46.23
C THR A 92 -3.80 7.16 -47.45
N LYS A 93 -3.25 5.96 -47.30
CA LYS A 93 -3.02 5.06 -48.41
C LYS A 93 -4.39 4.50 -48.71
N THR A 94 -5.10 5.21 -49.58
CA THR A 94 -6.16 4.61 -50.37
C THR A 94 -5.51 3.50 -51.20
N SER A 95 -5.37 2.32 -50.60
CA SER A 95 -5.21 1.09 -51.38
C SER A 95 -6.49 1.02 -52.20
N GLY A 96 -6.42 1.46 -53.45
CA GLY A 96 -7.57 1.49 -54.34
C GLY A 96 -8.18 0.10 -54.35
N LEU A 97 -9.47 0.01 -53.98
CA LEU A 97 -10.19 -1.26 -54.05
C LEU A 97 -9.95 -1.86 -55.43
N GLY A 98 -9.52 -3.12 -55.49
CA GLY A 98 -9.24 -3.78 -56.76
C GLY A 98 -10.48 -3.78 -57.66
N ALA A 99 -10.30 -3.84 -58.98
CA ALA A 99 -11.43 -3.90 -59.92
C ALA A 99 -12.39 -5.07 -59.59
N CYS A 100 -11.85 -6.17 -59.06
CA CYS A 100 -12.61 -7.33 -58.57
C CYS A 100 -13.47 -7.00 -57.33
N GLU A 101 -12.93 -6.24 -56.37
CA GLU A 101 -13.67 -5.82 -55.18
C GLU A 101 -14.81 -4.88 -55.54
N TRP A 102 -14.57 -3.93 -56.46
CA TRP A 102 -15.63 -3.09 -57.01
C TRP A 102 -16.71 -3.91 -57.70
N LEU A 103 -16.34 -4.92 -58.50
CA LEU A 103 -17.29 -5.80 -59.18
C LEU A 103 -18.13 -6.61 -58.17
N LEU A 104 -17.51 -7.13 -57.10
CA LEU A 104 -18.22 -7.82 -56.01
C LEU A 104 -19.16 -6.89 -55.26
N VAL A 105 -18.72 -5.67 -54.94
CA VAL A 105 -19.57 -4.65 -54.31
C VAL A 105 -20.76 -4.34 -55.21
N LEU A 106 -20.54 -4.12 -56.51
CA LEU A 106 -21.58 -3.77 -57.47
C LEU A 106 -22.57 -4.95 -57.68
N ALA A 107 -22.07 -6.18 -57.74
CA ALA A 107 -22.89 -7.39 -57.81
C ALA A 107 -23.75 -7.58 -56.54
N SER A 108 -23.18 -7.36 -55.35
CA SER A 108 -23.94 -7.41 -54.10
C SER A 108 -25.03 -6.33 -54.03
N LEU A 109 -24.74 -5.13 -54.55
CA LEU A 109 -25.69 -4.02 -54.64
C LEU A 109 -26.83 -4.33 -55.62
N LEU A 110 -26.51 -4.94 -56.77
CA LEU A 110 -27.50 -5.41 -57.74
C LEU A 110 -28.41 -6.49 -57.15
N PHE A 111 -27.86 -7.41 -56.36
CA PHE A 111 -28.64 -8.43 -55.66
C PHE A 111 -29.58 -7.83 -54.60
N ILE A 112 -29.11 -6.83 -53.85
CA ILE A 112 -29.93 -6.04 -52.90
C ILE A 112 -31.09 -5.35 -53.61
N ILE A 113 -30.84 -4.72 -54.77
CA ILE A 113 -31.88 -4.03 -55.56
C ILE A 113 -32.90 -5.03 -56.11
N LEU A 114 -32.45 -6.18 -56.63
CA LEU A 114 -33.32 -7.20 -57.20
C LEU A 114 -34.25 -7.84 -56.15
N THR A 115 -33.78 -7.95 -54.91
CA THR A 115 -34.50 -8.59 -53.79
C THR A 115 -35.27 -7.59 -52.91
N PHE A 116 -35.37 -6.33 -53.34
CA PHE A 116 -36.19 -5.33 -52.68
C PHE A 116 -37.69 -5.71 -52.78
N PRO A 117 -38.48 -5.66 -51.68
CA PRO A 117 -38.25 -4.97 -50.41
C PRO A 117 -37.65 -5.81 -49.28
N PHE A 118 -37.54 -7.15 -49.42
CA PHE A 118 -37.14 -8.03 -48.32
C PHE A 118 -35.71 -7.77 -47.82
N SER A 119 -34.79 -7.40 -48.72
CA SER A 119 -33.41 -7.11 -48.38
C SER A 119 -33.24 -5.97 -47.36
N ILE A 120 -34.10 -4.95 -47.35
CA ILE A 120 -33.88 -3.75 -46.55
C ILE A 120 -33.98 -4.03 -45.05
N TRP A 121 -34.83 -4.97 -44.66
CA TRP A 121 -34.95 -5.44 -43.28
C TRP A 121 -33.68 -6.14 -42.81
N PHE A 122 -32.98 -6.81 -43.73
CA PHE A 122 -31.74 -7.52 -43.41
C PHE A 122 -30.52 -6.60 -43.37
N CYS A 123 -30.48 -5.54 -44.18
CA CYS A 123 -29.33 -4.62 -44.26
C CYS A 123 -29.28 -3.57 -43.14
N ILE A 124 -30.41 -3.34 -42.47
CA ILE A 124 -30.52 -2.34 -41.40
C ILE A 124 -30.33 -3.03 -40.05
N LYS A 125 -29.31 -2.61 -39.30
CA LYS A 125 -29.10 -3.07 -37.93
C LYS A 125 -28.92 -1.88 -36.98
N VAL A 126 -29.47 -2.03 -35.77
CA VAL A 126 -29.39 -1.02 -34.71
C VAL A 126 -28.26 -1.38 -33.74
N VAL A 127 -27.47 -0.39 -33.37
CA VAL A 127 -26.39 -0.47 -32.36
C VAL A 127 -26.75 0.42 -31.19
N GLN A 128 -26.50 -0.08 -29.98
CA GLN A 128 -26.77 0.65 -28.75
C GLN A 128 -25.70 1.73 -28.50
N GLU A 129 -26.03 2.76 -27.71
CA GLU A 129 -25.16 3.93 -27.46
C GLU A 129 -23.78 3.60 -26.89
N TYR A 130 -23.70 2.52 -26.12
CA TYR A 130 -22.49 2.06 -25.45
C TYR A 130 -21.68 1.05 -26.29
N GLU A 131 -22.20 0.63 -27.43
CA GLU A 131 -21.51 -0.26 -28.36
C GLU A 131 -20.88 0.57 -29.50
N ARG A 132 -19.68 0.19 -29.92
CA ARG A 132 -19.09 0.64 -31.18
C ARG A 132 -19.01 -0.53 -32.14
N VAL A 133 -19.27 -0.24 -33.41
CA VAL A 133 -19.19 -1.25 -34.45
C VAL A 133 -18.09 -0.93 -35.43
N ILE A 134 -17.29 -1.95 -35.70
CA ILE A 134 -16.25 -1.94 -36.71
C ILE A 134 -16.68 -2.87 -37.83
N ILE A 135 -16.61 -2.37 -39.05
CA ILE A 135 -17.01 -3.10 -40.24
C ILE A 135 -15.75 -3.46 -41.02
N PHE A 136 -15.59 -4.75 -41.26
CA PHE A 136 -14.59 -5.30 -42.16
C PHE A 136 -15.28 -5.62 -43.47
N ARG A 137 -14.79 -5.04 -44.56
CA ARG A 137 -15.28 -5.36 -45.90
C ARG A 137 -14.23 -6.20 -46.59
N LEU A 138 -14.59 -7.42 -47.00
CA LEU A 138 -13.66 -8.35 -47.65
C LEU A 138 -12.34 -8.55 -46.87
N GLY A 139 -12.41 -8.46 -45.53
CA GLY A 139 -11.24 -8.57 -44.65
C GLY A 139 -10.44 -7.27 -44.46
N HIS A 140 -10.72 -6.21 -45.23
CA HIS A 140 -10.13 -4.90 -45.01
C HIS A 140 -10.93 -4.10 -43.97
N LEU A 141 -10.20 -3.49 -43.02
CA LEU A 141 -10.78 -2.53 -42.11
C LEU A 141 -11.24 -1.32 -42.93
N LEU A 142 -12.52 -0.98 -42.86
CA LEU A 142 -13.05 0.15 -43.62
C LEU A 142 -12.37 1.45 -43.12
N PRO A 143 -11.70 2.22 -44.00
CA PRO A 143 -11.00 3.44 -43.59
C PRO A 143 -12.02 4.48 -43.14
N GLY A 144 -12.09 4.71 -41.84
CA GLY A 144 -13.03 5.63 -41.22
C GLY A 144 -13.11 5.42 -39.72
N ARG A 145 -13.60 6.44 -39.00
CA ARG A 145 -13.86 6.31 -37.57
C ARG A 145 -14.87 5.18 -37.31
N PRO A 146 -14.73 4.42 -36.22
CA PRO A 146 -15.70 3.38 -35.86
C PRO A 146 -17.10 3.96 -35.85
N LYS A 147 -18.06 3.28 -36.50
CA LYS A 147 -19.40 3.83 -36.68
C LYS A 147 -20.03 4.02 -35.30
N GLY A 148 -20.60 5.21 -35.12
CA GLY A 148 -21.30 5.58 -33.91
C GLY A 148 -22.58 4.80 -33.71
N PRO A 149 -23.19 4.95 -32.52
CA PRO A 149 -24.44 4.28 -32.21
C PRO A 149 -25.58 4.74 -33.11
N GLY A 150 -26.61 3.90 -33.21
CA GLY A 150 -27.77 4.16 -34.04
C GLY A 150 -27.88 3.19 -35.22
N LEU A 151 -28.57 3.65 -36.27
CA LEU A 151 -28.84 2.86 -37.45
C LEU A 151 -27.62 2.83 -38.36
N PHE A 152 -27.12 1.65 -38.69
CA PHE A 152 -26.09 1.52 -39.72
C PHE A 152 -26.51 0.53 -40.79
N PHE A 153 -26.12 0.87 -42.02
CA PHE A 153 -26.26 0.00 -43.18
C PHE A 153 -25.04 -0.92 -43.26
N PHE A 154 -25.30 -2.22 -43.41
CA PHE A 154 -24.29 -3.24 -43.69
C PHE A 154 -24.70 -4.03 -44.93
N LEU A 155 -23.71 -4.42 -45.75
CA LEU A 155 -23.97 -5.26 -46.91
C LEU A 155 -23.91 -6.74 -46.50
N PRO A 156 -25.03 -7.48 -46.51
CA PRO A 156 -25.01 -8.91 -46.29
C PRO A 156 -24.09 -9.57 -47.34
N CYS A 157 -23.32 -10.59 -46.92
CA CYS A 157 -22.30 -11.33 -47.68
C CYS A 157 -20.90 -10.71 -47.79
N LEU A 158 -20.74 -9.37 -47.79
CA LEU A 158 -19.42 -8.74 -47.95
C LEU A 158 -18.87 -8.12 -46.68
N ASP A 159 -19.76 -7.60 -45.83
CA ASP A 159 -19.40 -6.88 -44.63
C ASP A 159 -19.54 -7.79 -43.39
N THR A 160 -18.45 -7.95 -42.64
CA THR A 160 -18.46 -8.56 -41.30
C THR A 160 -18.36 -7.45 -40.27
N TYR A 161 -19.26 -7.43 -39.29
CA TYR A 161 -19.24 -6.42 -38.23
C TYR A 161 -18.87 -7.03 -36.88
N HIS A 162 -18.02 -6.33 -36.13
CA HIS A 162 -17.69 -6.67 -34.74
C HIS A 162 -18.20 -5.57 -33.81
N LYS A 163 -18.93 -5.98 -32.78
CA LYS A 163 -19.43 -5.11 -31.71
C LYS A 163 -18.44 -5.11 -30.56
N VAL A 164 -18.07 -3.92 -30.11
CA VAL A 164 -17.18 -3.70 -28.98
C VAL A 164 -17.91 -2.85 -27.95
N ASP A 165 -17.97 -3.31 -26.70
CA ASP A 165 -18.58 -2.57 -25.60
C ASP A 165 -17.56 -1.59 -25.01
N LEU A 166 -17.92 -0.31 -24.91
CA LEU A 166 -17.09 0.74 -24.33
C LEU A 166 -17.27 0.89 -22.82
N ARG A 167 -18.17 0.12 -22.19
CA ARG A 167 -18.43 0.18 -20.76
C ARG A 167 -17.22 -0.26 -19.94
N LEU A 168 -17.23 0.15 -18.67
CA LEU A 168 -16.28 -0.33 -17.68
C LEU A 168 -16.46 -1.83 -17.48
N GLN A 169 -15.38 -2.58 -17.68
CA GLN A 169 -15.31 -4.02 -17.44
C GLN A 169 -14.39 -4.31 -16.26
N THR A 170 -14.74 -5.37 -15.53
CA THR A 170 -13.98 -5.84 -14.39
C THR A 170 -13.26 -7.13 -14.76
N LEU A 171 -11.94 -7.16 -14.54
CA LEU A 171 -11.13 -8.35 -14.66
C LEU A 171 -10.58 -8.73 -13.29
N GLU A 172 -10.96 -9.91 -12.80
CA GLU A 172 -10.38 -10.49 -11.60
C GLU A 172 -9.11 -11.26 -11.97
N ILE A 173 -8.03 -11.00 -11.25
CA ILE A 173 -6.75 -11.70 -11.40
C ILE A 173 -6.69 -12.78 -10.32
N PRO A 174 -6.56 -14.06 -10.69
CA PRO A 174 -6.53 -15.15 -9.71
C PRO A 174 -5.31 -15.03 -8.78
N PHE A 175 -5.32 -15.80 -7.70
CA PHE A 175 -4.21 -15.85 -6.75
C PHE A 175 -2.91 -16.28 -7.44
N HIS A 176 -1.86 -15.51 -7.24
CA HIS A 176 -0.50 -15.84 -7.68
C HIS A 176 0.51 -15.58 -6.58
N GLU A 177 1.52 -16.43 -6.54
CA GLU A 177 2.64 -16.33 -5.63
C GLU A 177 3.61 -15.22 -6.07
N VAL A 178 3.91 -14.32 -5.14
CA VAL A 178 4.86 -13.22 -5.32
C VAL A 178 5.85 -13.20 -4.15
N VAL A 179 7.06 -12.70 -4.44
CA VAL A 179 8.11 -12.49 -3.45
C VAL A 179 8.32 -11.00 -3.30
N THR A 180 8.32 -10.51 -2.07
CA THR A 180 8.53 -9.09 -1.76
C THR A 180 10.01 -8.76 -1.56
N LYS A 181 10.32 -7.48 -1.39
CA LYS A 181 11.68 -7.00 -1.13
C LYS A 181 12.33 -7.67 0.10
N ASP A 182 11.53 -8.00 1.10
CA ASP A 182 11.99 -8.60 2.37
C ASP A 182 12.07 -10.14 2.30
N MET A 183 12.01 -10.71 1.09
CA MET A 183 12.05 -12.16 0.84
C MET A 183 10.87 -12.94 1.46
N PHE A 184 9.73 -12.28 1.71
CA PHE A 184 8.51 -12.97 2.10
C PHE A 184 7.76 -13.45 0.86
N ILE A 185 7.30 -14.70 0.94
CA ILE A 185 6.43 -15.33 -0.05
C ILE A 185 4.97 -15.09 0.38
N MET A 186 4.13 -14.60 -0.53
CA MET A 186 2.70 -14.42 -0.32
C MET A 186 1.91 -14.63 -1.61
N GLU A 187 0.62 -14.94 -1.48
CA GLU A 187 -0.30 -14.99 -2.61
C GLU A 187 -1.16 -13.73 -2.65
N ILE A 188 -1.35 -13.16 -3.83
CA ILE A 188 -2.13 -11.92 -3.99
C ILE A 188 -3.20 -12.10 -5.05
N ASP A 189 -4.38 -11.56 -4.74
CA ASP A 189 -5.52 -11.39 -5.64
C ASP A 189 -5.77 -9.89 -5.85
N ALA A 190 -6.09 -9.52 -7.08
CA ALA A 190 -6.35 -8.15 -7.48
C ALA A 190 -7.49 -8.07 -8.50
N ILE A 191 -8.11 -6.89 -8.58
CA ILE A 191 -9.15 -6.57 -9.55
C ILE A 191 -8.71 -5.37 -10.37
N CYS A 192 -8.87 -5.46 -11.69
CA CYS A 192 -8.59 -4.38 -12.63
C CYS A 192 -9.90 -3.91 -13.28
N TYR A 193 -10.14 -2.61 -13.21
CA TYR A 193 -11.25 -1.92 -13.87
C TYR A 193 -10.71 -1.20 -15.10
N TYR A 194 -11.14 -1.63 -16.28
CA TYR A 194 -10.69 -1.07 -17.55
C TYR A 194 -11.86 -0.82 -18.47
N ARG A 195 -11.70 0.11 -19.41
CA ARG A 195 -12.66 0.37 -20.47
C ARG A 195 -11.95 0.41 -21.82
N MET A 196 -12.67 0.07 -22.87
CA MET A 196 -12.16 0.16 -24.23
C MET A 196 -12.35 1.60 -24.73
N GLU A 197 -11.30 2.22 -25.25
CA GLU A 197 -11.36 3.59 -25.79
C GLU A 197 -11.30 3.57 -27.32
N ASN A 198 -10.33 2.84 -27.88
CA ASN A 198 -10.12 2.73 -29.31
C ASN A 198 -10.40 1.30 -29.80
N ALA A 199 -11.63 1.08 -30.25
CA ALA A 199 -12.06 -0.21 -30.79
C ALA A 199 -11.23 -0.71 -32.02
N PRO A 200 -10.83 0.12 -33.01
CA PRO A 200 -10.09 -0.40 -34.17
C PRO A 200 -8.68 -0.87 -33.80
N LEU A 201 -7.98 -0.11 -32.96
CA LEU A 201 -6.67 -0.49 -32.43
C LEU A 201 -6.78 -1.81 -31.65
N LEU A 202 -7.77 -1.92 -30.76
CA LEU A 202 -8.02 -3.12 -29.96
C LEU A 202 -8.12 -4.39 -30.80
N LEU A 203 -8.96 -4.38 -31.85
CA LEU A 203 -9.15 -5.56 -32.72
C LEU A 203 -7.91 -5.89 -33.55
N SER A 204 -7.13 -4.88 -33.93
CA SER A 204 -5.89 -5.11 -34.69
C SER A 204 -4.74 -5.64 -33.82
N SER A 205 -4.69 -5.23 -32.54
CA SER A 205 -3.58 -5.55 -31.65
C SER A 205 -3.79 -6.84 -30.86
N LEU A 206 -5.03 -7.16 -30.44
CA LEU A 206 -5.30 -8.29 -29.54
C LEU A 206 -6.40 -9.21 -30.07
N ALA A 207 -6.12 -10.52 -30.08
CA ALA A 207 -7.14 -11.54 -30.30
C ALA A 207 -7.99 -11.83 -29.03
N HIS A 208 -7.33 -11.91 -27.87
CA HIS A 208 -7.97 -12.23 -26.58
C HIS A 208 -7.66 -11.18 -25.52
N VAL A 209 -8.49 -10.14 -25.45
CA VAL A 209 -8.30 -8.97 -24.57
C VAL A 209 -8.17 -9.38 -23.11
N SER A 210 -9.12 -10.15 -22.58
CA SER A 210 -9.17 -10.50 -21.16
C SER A 210 -7.92 -11.25 -20.68
N LYS A 211 -7.43 -12.22 -21.46
CA LYS A 211 -6.23 -13.01 -21.10
C LYS A 211 -4.95 -12.17 -21.18
N ALA A 212 -4.81 -11.34 -22.21
CA ALA A 212 -3.63 -10.50 -22.37
C ALA A 212 -3.51 -9.47 -21.22
N VAL A 213 -4.62 -8.81 -20.89
CA VAL A 213 -4.67 -7.87 -19.75
C VAL A 213 -4.41 -8.62 -18.44
N GLN A 214 -4.95 -9.82 -18.25
CA GLN A 214 -4.72 -10.63 -17.05
C GLN A 214 -3.23 -10.93 -16.84
N PHE A 215 -2.53 -11.39 -17.87
CA PHE A 215 -1.09 -11.66 -17.79
C PHE A 215 -0.26 -10.40 -17.62
N LEU A 216 -0.64 -9.30 -18.26
CA LEU A 216 0.03 -8.01 -18.09
C LEU A 216 -0.11 -7.51 -16.63
N VAL A 217 -1.31 -7.57 -16.06
CA VAL A 217 -1.56 -7.19 -14.67
C VAL A 217 -0.76 -8.07 -13.72
N GLN A 218 -0.79 -9.39 -13.91
CA GLN A 218 -0.02 -10.32 -13.08
C GLN A 218 1.48 -10.02 -13.11
N THR A 219 2.05 -9.81 -14.29
CA THR A 219 3.48 -9.52 -14.47
C THR A 219 3.86 -8.16 -13.85
N THR A 220 3.03 -7.15 -14.07
CA THR A 220 3.25 -5.79 -13.55
C THR A 220 3.15 -5.75 -12.03
N MET A 221 2.15 -6.44 -11.46
CA MET A 221 1.96 -6.58 -10.03
C MET A 221 3.17 -7.30 -9.39
N LYS A 222 3.60 -8.43 -9.96
CA LYS A 222 4.79 -9.16 -9.49
C LYS A 222 6.05 -8.28 -9.52
N ARG A 223 6.26 -7.52 -10.60
CA ARG A 223 7.40 -6.60 -10.74
C ARG A 223 7.37 -5.51 -9.67
N LEU A 224 6.22 -4.84 -9.46
CA LEU A 224 6.13 -3.73 -8.52
C LEU A 224 6.24 -4.19 -7.07
N LEU A 225 5.62 -5.30 -6.71
CA LEU A 225 5.66 -5.84 -5.35
C LEU A 225 7.05 -6.36 -4.96
N ALA A 226 7.85 -6.81 -5.92
CA ALA A 226 9.24 -7.22 -5.66
C ALA A 226 10.10 -6.07 -5.11
N HIS A 227 9.74 -4.81 -5.40
CA HIS A 227 10.44 -3.63 -4.89
C HIS A 227 9.85 -3.06 -3.59
N ARG A 228 8.72 -3.59 -3.11
CA ARG A 228 7.99 -3.10 -1.93
C ARG A 228 8.17 -4.04 -0.73
N SER A 229 8.16 -3.47 0.47
CA SER A 229 8.23 -4.25 1.72
C SER A 229 6.87 -4.86 2.08
N LEU A 230 6.86 -5.95 2.85
CA LEU A 230 5.60 -6.60 3.27
C LEU A 230 4.71 -5.61 4.07
N THR A 231 5.30 -4.85 4.98
CA THR A 231 4.58 -3.88 5.80
C THR A 231 3.95 -2.77 4.98
N GLU A 232 4.66 -2.28 3.97
CA GLU A 232 4.16 -1.26 3.04
C GLU A 232 3.01 -1.81 2.18
N ILE A 233 3.09 -3.07 1.74
CA ILE A 233 2.00 -3.73 1.03
C ILE A 233 0.74 -3.83 1.90
N LEU A 234 0.87 -4.10 3.20
CA LEU A 234 -0.29 -4.21 4.08
C LEU A 234 -0.90 -2.85 4.44
N LEU A 235 -0.07 -1.82 4.65
CA LEU A 235 -0.48 -0.48 5.11
C LEU A 235 -0.86 0.46 3.96
N GLU A 236 -0.08 0.47 2.86
CA GLU A 236 -0.16 1.44 1.77
C GLU A 236 -0.73 0.87 0.47
N ARG A 237 -1.71 -0.03 0.57
CA ARG A 237 -2.35 -0.69 -0.61
C ARG A 237 -2.83 0.30 -1.67
N LYS A 238 -3.33 1.47 -1.26
CA LYS A 238 -3.82 2.51 -2.18
C LYS A 238 -2.72 3.12 -3.03
N SER A 239 -1.54 3.35 -2.43
CA SER A 239 -0.38 3.92 -3.11
C SER A 239 0.13 2.94 -4.18
N ILE A 240 0.31 1.68 -3.78
CA ILE A 240 0.77 0.60 -4.68
C ILE A 240 -0.24 0.37 -5.81
N ALA A 241 -1.54 0.37 -5.51
CA ALA A 241 -2.57 0.23 -6.52
C ALA A 241 -2.55 1.36 -7.56
N GLN A 242 -2.20 2.59 -7.16
CA GLN A 242 -2.03 3.71 -8.07
C GLN A 242 -0.77 3.55 -8.95
N ASP A 243 0.34 3.11 -8.37
CA ASP A 243 1.57 2.82 -9.13
C ASP A 243 1.32 1.71 -10.18
N VAL A 244 0.60 0.66 -9.80
CA VAL A 244 0.20 -0.43 -10.70
C VAL A 244 -0.70 0.09 -11.81
N LYS A 245 -1.67 0.96 -11.49
CA LYS A 245 -2.52 1.60 -12.51
C LYS A 245 -1.67 2.36 -13.52
N VAL A 246 -0.76 3.23 -13.07
CA VAL A 246 0.07 4.07 -13.95
C VAL A 246 0.95 3.19 -14.85
N ALA A 247 1.56 2.15 -14.30
CA ALA A 247 2.39 1.22 -15.05
C ALA A 247 1.60 0.37 -16.06
N LEU A 248 0.33 0.05 -15.77
CA LEU A 248 -0.53 -0.67 -16.70
C LEU A 248 -1.04 0.24 -17.81
N ASP A 249 -1.50 1.44 -17.46
CA ASP A 249 -2.12 2.38 -18.40
C ASP A 249 -1.16 2.75 -19.53
N SER A 250 0.14 2.92 -19.23
CA SER A 250 1.16 3.24 -20.25
C SER A 250 1.30 2.15 -21.31
N VAL A 251 1.16 0.88 -20.95
CA VAL A 251 1.25 -0.25 -21.88
C VAL A 251 -0.10 -0.47 -22.59
N THR A 252 -1.21 -0.40 -21.85
CA THR A 252 -2.55 -0.69 -22.40
C THR A 252 -3.06 0.40 -23.34
N CYS A 253 -2.56 1.63 -23.22
CA CYS A 253 -2.89 2.72 -24.15
C CYS A 253 -2.53 2.37 -25.61
N ILE A 254 -1.42 1.65 -25.83
CA ILE A 254 -0.98 1.21 -27.17
C ILE A 254 -2.01 0.26 -27.80
N TRP A 255 -2.75 -0.48 -26.96
CA TRP A 255 -3.78 -1.42 -27.38
C TRP A 255 -5.18 -0.79 -27.48
N GLY A 256 -5.32 0.51 -27.18
CA GLY A 256 -6.63 1.18 -27.13
C GLY A 256 -7.47 0.85 -25.90
N ILE A 257 -6.85 0.39 -24.82
CA ILE A 257 -7.49 0.07 -23.54
C ILE A 257 -7.04 1.09 -22.49
N LYS A 258 -8.01 1.65 -21.76
CA LYS A 258 -7.76 2.59 -20.67
C LYS A 258 -8.04 1.93 -19.32
N VAL A 259 -7.06 1.98 -18.41
CA VAL A 259 -7.22 1.44 -17.06
C VAL A 259 -7.73 2.54 -16.14
N GLU A 260 -8.95 2.38 -15.63
CA GLU A 260 -9.57 3.36 -14.75
C GLU A 260 -9.06 3.22 -13.31
N ARG A 261 -8.95 1.97 -12.84
CA ARG A 261 -8.51 1.67 -11.46
C ARG A 261 -8.02 0.24 -11.33
N THR A 262 -7.05 0.04 -10.44
CA THR A 262 -6.65 -1.29 -9.96
C THR A 262 -6.85 -1.33 -8.45
N GLU A 263 -7.23 -2.48 -7.92
CA GLU A 263 -7.38 -2.70 -6.47
C GLU A 263 -6.77 -4.05 -6.08
N ILE A 264 -6.11 -4.09 -4.92
CA ILE A 264 -5.65 -5.35 -4.31
C ILE A 264 -6.84 -5.90 -3.49
N LYS A 265 -7.34 -7.07 -3.86
CA LYS A 265 -8.52 -7.70 -3.25
C LYS A 265 -8.16 -8.36 -1.93
N ASP A 266 -7.19 -9.29 -1.96
CA ASP A 266 -6.74 -10.02 -0.78
C ASP A 266 -5.25 -10.38 -0.87
N VAL A 267 -4.60 -10.55 0.28
CA VAL A 267 -3.20 -10.95 0.42
C VAL A 267 -3.13 -12.10 1.42
N ARG A 268 -2.78 -13.29 0.95
CA ARG A 268 -2.65 -14.49 1.79
C ARG A 268 -1.19 -14.74 2.12
N LEU A 269 -0.91 -14.83 3.41
CA LEU A 269 0.41 -15.17 3.93
C LEU A 269 0.43 -16.67 4.31
N PRO A 270 1.59 -17.34 4.19
CA PRO A 270 1.76 -18.69 4.73
C PRO A 270 1.42 -18.73 6.23
N ALA A 271 0.72 -19.78 6.68
CA ALA A 271 0.18 -19.87 8.05
C ALA A 271 1.25 -19.71 9.14
N GLY A 272 2.48 -20.21 8.92
CA GLY A 272 3.58 -20.05 9.87
C GLY A 272 4.02 -18.59 10.07
N LEU A 273 4.07 -17.82 8.98
CA LEU A 273 4.41 -16.40 9.03
C LEU A 273 3.28 -15.58 9.66
N GLN A 274 2.03 -15.88 9.30
CA GLN A 274 0.86 -15.21 9.86
C GLN A 274 0.79 -15.36 11.39
N HIS A 275 1.06 -16.56 11.91
CA HIS A 275 1.08 -16.79 13.35
C HIS A 275 2.20 -16.01 14.04
N SER A 276 3.40 -16.01 13.47
CA SER A 276 4.56 -15.32 14.04
C SER A 276 4.35 -13.79 14.09
N LEU A 277 3.80 -13.22 13.02
CA LEU A 277 3.43 -11.80 12.96
C LEU A 277 2.30 -11.45 13.93
N ALA A 278 1.34 -12.35 14.15
CA ALA A 278 0.27 -12.15 15.14
C ALA A 278 0.85 -12.09 16.55
N VAL A 279 1.74 -13.03 16.91
CA VAL A 279 2.41 -13.05 18.22
C VAL A 279 3.27 -11.79 18.42
N GLU A 280 4.02 -11.38 17.40
CA GLU A 280 4.82 -10.15 17.46
C GLU A 280 3.94 -8.91 17.63
N ALA A 281 2.85 -8.80 16.86
CA ALA A 281 1.92 -7.68 16.94
C ALA A 281 1.22 -7.61 18.30
N GLU A 282 0.86 -8.76 18.89
CA GLU A 282 0.30 -8.85 20.23
C GLU A 282 1.31 -8.36 21.29
N ALA A 283 2.56 -8.82 21.21
CA ALA A 283 3.62 -8.39 22.11
C ALA A 283 3.87 -6.87 22.01
N GLN A 284 3.96 -6.33 20.79
CA GLN A 284 4.12 -4.89 20.56
C GLN A 284 2.91 -4.09 21.09
N ARG A 285 1.69 -4.61 20.92
CA ARG A 285 0.48 -3.97 21.42
C ARG A 285 0.44 -3.97 22.94
N GLN A 286 0.79 -5.08 23.59
CA GLN A 286 0.88 -5.16 25.05
C GLN A 286 1.95 -4.21 25.61
N ALA A 287 3.11 -4.14 24.96
CA ALA A 287 4.17 -3.20 25.34
C ALA A 287 3.69 -1.74 25.25
N LYS A 288 3.02 -1.37 24.14
CA LYS A 288 2.43 -0.03 23.96
C LYS A 288 1.38 0.28 25.03
N VAL A 289 0.50 -0.67 25.35
CA VAL A 289 -0.51 -0.50 26.42
C VAL A 289 0.16 -0.24 27.77
N ARG A 290 1.20 -1.00 28.13
CA ARG A 290 1.93 -0.79 29.39
C ARG A 290 2.63 0.57 29.45
N MET A 291 3.21 1.02 28.32
CA MET A 291 3.84 2.33 28.22
C MET A 291 2.82 3.45 28.44
N ILE A 292 1.66 3.37 27.79
CA ILE A 292 0.57 4.34 27.94
C ILE A 292 0.04 4.34 29.38
N ALA A 293 -0.08 3.16 30.02
CA ALA A 293 -0.51 3.06 31.42
C ALA A 293 0.49 3.72 32.37
N ALA A 294 1.79 3.43 32.22
CA ALA A 294 2.84 4.04 33.03
C ALA A 294 2.94 5.56 32.83
N GLU A 295 2.78 6.03 31.59
CA GLU A 295 2.73 7.46 31.28
C GLU A 295 1.48 8.13 31.87
N GLY A 296 0.33 7.45 31.82
CA GLY A 296 -0.91 7.88 32.48
C GLY A 296 -0.77 7.94 34.00
N GLU A 297 -0.14 6.95 34.63
CA GLU A 297 0.13 6.94 36.08
C GLU A 297 1.09 8.07 36.48
N LYS A 298 2.12 8.33 35.67
CA LYS A 298 3.04 9.45 35.89
C LYS A 298 2.31 10.79 35.80
N ALA A 299 1.53 11.01 34.75
CA ALA A 299 0.76 12.24 34.56
C ALA A 299 -0.26 12.45 35.70
N ALA A 300 -0.95 11.37 36.12
CA ALA A 300 -1.84 11.40 37.27
C ALA A 300 -1.09 11.76 38.57
N SER A 301 0.06 11.14 38.81
CA SER A 301 0.90 11.40 40.00
C SER A 301 1.41 12.84 40.04
N GLU A 302 1.82 13.40 38.90
CA GLU A 302 2.23 14.82 38.80
C GLU A 302 1.06 15.76 39.12
N SER A 303 -0.14 15.47 38.61
CA SER A 303 -1.34 16.25 38.93
C SER A 303 -1.72 16.19 40.41
N LEU A 304 -1.61 15.01 41.02
CA LEU A 304 -1.88 14.79 42.44
C LEU A 304 -0.84 15.49 43.32
N ARG A 305 0.43 15.50 42.93
CA ARG A 305 1.48 16.25 43.62
C ARG A 305 1.18 17.74 43.63
N MET A 306 0.84 18.31 42.48
CA MET A 306 0.45 19.73 42.38
C MET A 306 -0.77 20.04 43.25
N ALA A 307 -1.79 19.18 43.23
CA ALA A 307 -2.97 19.34 44.08
C ALA A 307 -2.60 19.28 45.58
N ALA A 308 -1.70 18.37 45.98
CA ALA A 308 -1.24 18.25 47.36
C ALA A 308 -0.43 19.47 47.83
N GLU A 309 0.42 20.04 46.98
CA GLU A 309 1.14 21.31 47.25
C GLU A 309 0.18 22.49 47.44
N ILE A 310 -0.89 22.56 46.63
CA ILE A 310 -1.92 23.59 46.80
C ILE A 310 -2.70 23.39 48.11
N LEU A 311 -3.06 22.13 48.43
CA LEU A 311 -3.80 21.80 49.65
C LEU A 311 -2.97 22.02 50.92
N SER A 312 -1.66 21.74 50.90
CA SER A 312 -0.79 21.96 52.05
C SER A 312 -0.67 23.45 52.41
N GLY A 313 -0.79 24.34 51.41
CA GLY A 313 -0.84 25.78 51.63
C GLY A 313 -2.09 26.26 52.38
N THR A 314 -3.18 25.48 52.43
CA THR A 314 -4.44 25.88 53.07
C THR A 314 -5.05 24.73 53.91
N PRO A 315 -4.87 24.70 55.25
CA PRO A 315 -5.33 23.57 56.09
C PRO A 315 -6.87 23.38 56.08
N ALA A 316 -7.64 24.45 55.85
CA ALA A 316 -9.11 24.36 55.72
C ALA A 316 -9.55 23.57 54.47
N ALA A 317 -8.78 23.60 53.38
CA ALA A 317 -9.09 22.87 52.16
C ALA A 317 -8.90 21.35 52.32
N VAL A 318 -7.93 20.93 53.14
CA VAL A 318 -7.71 19.52 53.51
C VAL A 318 -8.91 18.96 54.29
N GLN A 319 -9.45 19.72 55.25
CA GLN A 319 -10.66 19.33 56.00
C GLN A 319 -11.90 19.21 55.10
N LEU A 320 -12.10 20.14 54.16
CA LEU A 320 -13.21 20.04 53.21
C LEU A 320 -13.07 18.83 52.28
N ARG A 321 -11.86 18.55 51.79
CA ARG A 321 -11.57 17.34 51.00
C ARG A 321 -11.86 16.07 51.80
N TYR A 322 -11.49 16.04 53.08
CA TYR A 322 -11.79 14.93 54.00
C TYR A 322 -13.30 14.72 54.17
N LEU A 323 -14.07 15.77 54.44
CA LEU A 323 -15.53 15.69 54.53
C LEU A 323 -16.16 15.23 53.21
N HIS A 324 -15.66 15.71 52.06
CA HIS A 324 -16.13 15.27 50.75
C HIS A 324 -15.82 13.79 50.49
N THR A 325 -14.63 13.30 50.88
CA THR A 325 -14.31 11.86 50.78
C THR A 325 -15.21 11.02 51.67
N LEU A 326 -15.55 11.49 52.88
CA LEU A 326 -16.49 10.79 53.76
C LEU A 326 -17.90 10.74 53.17
N GLN A 327 -18.35 11.84 52.55
CA GLN A 327 -19.63 11.87 51.86
C GLN A 327 -19.66 10.88 50.70
N SER A 328 -18.63 10.87 49.83
CA SER A 328 -18.53 9.92 48.71
C SER A 328 -18.51 8.47 49.18
N LEU A 329 -17.74 8.15 50.23
CA LEU A 329 -17.69 6.82 50.83
C LEU A 329 -19.01 6.40 51.48
N SER A 330 -19.75 7.34 52.06
CA SER A 330 -21.09 7.08 52.63
C SER A 330 -22.12 6.72 51.55
N THR A 331 -21.95 7.20 50.31
CA THR A 331 -22.84 6.87 49.19
C THR A 331 -22.58 5.50 48.57
N GLU A 332 -21.34 5.00 48.57
CA GLU A 332 -20.99 3.73 47.90
C GLU A 332 -21.19 2.45 48.75
N LYS A 333 -21.64 2.55 50.00
CA LYS A 333 -21.91 1.40 50.92
C LYS A 333 -20.74 0.38 51.03
N PRO A 334 -19.60 0.70 51.67
CA PRO A 334 -18.63 -0.31 52.09
C PRO A 334 -18.98 -0.93 53.47
N SER A 335 -18.64 -2.21 53.67
CA SER A 335 -18.97 -2.99 54.88
C SER A 335 -18.02 -2.79 56.08
N THR A 336 -16.89 -2.08 55.90
CA THR A 336 -15.95 -1.73 56.98
C THR A 336 -15.24 -0.42 56.66
N VAL A 337 -15.32 0.58 57.54
CA VAL A 337 -14.69 1.89 57.37
C VAL A 337 -13.60 2.07 58.44
N VAL A 338 -12.34 2.17 58.00
CA VAL A 338 -11.20 2.50 58.88
C VAL A 338 -10.98 4.01 58.81
N LEU A 339 -11.29 4.71 59.90
CA LEU A 339 -11.09 6.17 60.04
C LEU A 339 -9.76 6.46 60.73
N PRO A 340 -8.72 6.91 60.00
CA PRO A 340 -7.52 7.44 60.63
C PRO A 340 -7.85 8.81 61.24
N LEU A 341 -7.94 8.88 62.56
CA LEU A 341 -8.11 10.14 63.28
C LEU A 341 -6.76 10.87 63.35
N PRO A 342 -6.69 12.16 62.97
CA PRO A 342 -5.46 12.93 63.08
C PRO A 342 -5.08 13.15 64.56
N PHE A 343 -3.81 12.91 64.89
CA PHE A 343 -3.28 12.97 66.26
C PHE A 343 -3.44 14.36 66.93
N ASP A 344 -3.64 15.42 66.16
CA ASP A 344 -3.86 16.78 66.69
C ASP A 344 -5.17 16.91 67.50
N LEU A 345 -6.21 16.14 67.16
CA LEU A 345 -7.46 16.12 67.95
C LEU A 345 -7.29 15.36 69.27
N LEU A 346 -6.39 14.36 69.31
CA LEU A 346 -6.12 13.58 70.52
C LEU A 346 -5.33 14.41 71.55
N ASN A 347 -4.42 15.27 71.10
CA ASN A 347 -3.66 16.18 71.99
C ASN A 347 -4.53 17.27 72.63
N CYS A 348 -5.63 17.69 72.00
CA CYS A 348 -6.57 18.64 72.59
C CYS A 348 -7.40 18.02 73.73
N LEU A 349 -7.61 16.71 73.70
CA LEU A 349 -8.31 15.97 74.75
C LEU A 349 -7.36 15.58 75.91
N SER A 350 -6.06 15.50 75.67
CA SER A 350 -5.04 15.18 76.69
C SER A 350 -4.36 16.43 77.25
N SER A 351 -5.05 17.14 78.16
CA SER A 351 -4.44 18.08 79.11
C SER A 351 -4.64 17.53 80.54
N PRO A 352 -3.69 17.66 81.48
CA PRO A 352 -3.36 16.61 82.43
C PRO A 352 -4.26 16.63 83.68
N SER A 353 -4.88 15.48 83.99
CA SER A 353 -5.29 15.16 85.36
C SER A 353 -4.45 13.99 85.85
N ASN A 354 -3.70 14.26 86.92
CA ASN A 354 -2.78 13.34 87.59
C ASN A 354 -3.56 12.30 88.43
N ARG A 355 -2.93 11.15 88.70
CA ARG A 355 -3.39 9.92 89.42
C ARG A 355 -4.31 9.00 88.60
N THR A 356 -4.06 7.70 88.46
CA THR A 356 -3.48 6.73 89.41
C THR A 356 -3.00 5.48 88.65
N GLN A 357 -2.02 4.78 89.23
CA GLN A 357 -1.41 3.53 88.77
C GLN A 357 -2.43 2.42 88.45
N GLY A 358 -2.15 1.65 87.39
CA GLY A 358 -2.84 0.40 87.07
C GLY A 358 -2.04 -0.41 86.05
N SER A 359 -1.07 -1.17 86.54
CA SER A 359 -0.29 -2.14 85.76
C SER A 359 -1.14 -3.36 85.41
N ILE A 360 -1.23 -3.73 84.13
CA ILE A 360 -1.74 -5.04 83.67
C ILE A 360 -0.85 -5.55 82.51
N PRO A 361 -0.55 -6.86 82.43
CA PRO A 361 0.72 -7.35 81.89
C PRO A 361 0.66 -7.78 80.42
N PHE A 362 1.84 -7.84 79.79
CA PHE A 362 2.08 -8.53 78.53
C PHE A 362 1.93 -10.06 78.69
N PRO A 363 1.27 -10.76 77.77
CA PRO A 363 1.52 -12.17 77.54
C PRO A 363 2.54 -12.34 76.41
N ASN A 364 3.71 -12.88 76.75
CA ASN A 364 4.60 -13.57 75.82
C ASN A 364 3.99 -14.93 75.45
N SER A 365 4.11 -15.34 74.19
CA SER A 365 4.22 -16.76 73.82
C SER A 365 4.80 -16.89 72.41
N SER A 366 6.04 -17.35 72.38
CA SER A 366 6.77 -17.84 71.22
C SER A 366 6.29 -19.24 70.80
N LYS A 367 6.26 -19.51 69.49
CA LYS A 367 6.94 -20.67 68.85
C LYS A 367 6.84 -20.58 67.31
N PRO A 368 7.82 -21.17 66.58
CA PRO A 368 8.15 -20.83 65.20
C PRO A 368 7.48 -21.75 64.18
N VAL A 369 7.22 -21.25 62.97
CA VAL A 369 6.83 -22.06 61.80
C VAL A 369 8.02 -22.08 60.83
N GLU A 370 8.57 -23.27 60.62
CA GLU A 370 9.64 -23.63 59.68
C GLU A 370 9.02 -24.42 58.49
N PRO A 371 9.65 -24.60 57.30
CA PRO A 371 9.08 -24.17 56.04
C PRO A 371 8.52 -25.36 55.23
N LEU A 372 7.74 -25.05 54.19
CA LEU A 372 7.27 -26.06 53.24
C LEU A 372 8.35 -26.32 52.16
N ASN A 373 8.89 -27.54 52.09
CA ASN A 373 9.70 -28.04 50.96
C ASN A 373 9.15 -29.43 50.51
N PRO A 374 9.30 -29.82 49.23
CA PRO A 374 8.42 -30.75 48.53
C PRO A 374 8.95 -32.19 48.51
N LYS A 375 8.04 -33.17 48.41
CA LYS A 375 8.14 -34.32 47.48
C LYS A 375 6.94 -35.29 47.55
N LYS A 376 6.37 -35.53 46.38
CA LYS A 376 6.09 -36.84 45.74
C LYS A 376 4.96 -37.75 46.26
N LYS A 377 3.99 -38.00 45.37
CA LYS A 377 3.31 -39.29 45.06
C LYS A 377 2.57 -39.06 43.73
N ASP A 378 3.12 -39.46 42.58
CA ASP A 378 3.00 -40.78 41.96
C ASP A 378 1.56 -41.36 42.02
N SER A 379 0.81 -41.23 40.93
CA SER A 379 -0.09 -42.27 40.39
C SER A 379 -0.36 -42.03 38.90
N PRO A 380 -0.31 -43.08 38.06
CA PRO A 380 -0.42 -42.99 36.60
C PRO A 380 -1.83 -43.30 36.12
N MET A 381 -2.23 -42.77 34.96
CA MET A 381 -3.22 -43.44 34.10
C MET A 381 -2.86 -43.22 32.62
N LEU A 382 -3.00 -44.33 31.91
CA LEU A 382 -3.03 -44.59 30.47
C LEU A 382 -3.44 -43.44 29.56
#